data_AF-A0A5M9TWE8-F1
#
_entry.id   AF-A0A5M9TWE8-F1
#
_cell.length_a   1.000
_cell.length_b   1.000
_cell.length_c   1.000
_cell.angle_alpha   90.00
_cell.angle_beta   90.00
_cell.angle_gamma   90.00
#
_symmetry.space_group_name_H-M   'P 1'
#
loop_
_entity.id
_entity.type
_entity.pdbx_description
1 polymer ?
#
loop_
_entity_poly.entity_id
_entity_poly.type
_entity_poly.pdbx_seq_one_letter_code
_entity_poly.pdbx_strand_id
1 'polypeptide(L)'
;MLNYILEFIERNQDSVIIVLLVAIIQLYITNRFQKKLESHKGDVNREIEGVKHKQQKALKEFDLYSTKRYQIYPELYKEVDHAYREVIGLRGVFHSVDLRQYDELEIEEYLRSHNFISKDVLRIKALFTVRKDEAIELIRSKIHEQNYYKAGEIHAKALDFFKINELFLTDEIATVTHNLLQKLYEYWIDLHPDYRFDSDIRKQAQDIRENLPGLLDEFKDILKADLRKAFSE
;
A
#
# COMPACT_ATOMS: atom_id res chain seq x y z
N MET A 1 72.55 50.37 -34.91
CA MET A 1 71.79 49.53 -33.96
C MET A 1 71.27 48.26 -34.64
N LEU A 2 70.59 48.35 -35.79
CA LEU A 2 70.18 47.17 -36.59
C LEU A 2 71.35 46.28 -37.06
N ASN A 3 72.47 46.85 -37.53
CA ASN A 3 73.65 46.06 -37.93
C ASN A 3 74.32 45.31 -36.76
N TYR A 4 74.29 45.89 -35.56
CA TYR A 4 74.84 45.26 -34.35
C TYR A 4 73.99 44.08 -33.88
N ILE A 5 72.66 44.14 -34.12
CA ILE A 5 71.72 43.05 -33.83
C ILE A 5 71.91 41.91 -34.85
N LEU A 6 72.15 42.23 -36.13
CA LEU A 6 72.43 41.26 -37.18
C LEU A 6 73.76 40.53 -36.98
N GLU A 7 74.85 41.22 -36.65
CA GLU A 7 76.16 40.60 -36.36
C GLU A 7 76.13 39.72 -35.08
N PHE A 8 75.35 40.12 -34.06
CA PHE A 8 75.19 39.32 -32.85
C PHE A 8 74.35 38.05 -33.10
N ILE A 9 73.38 38.13 -34.02
CA ILE A 9 72.60 36.97 -34.49
C ILE A 9 73.47 36.05 -35.38
N GLU A 10 74.36 36.58 -36.22
CA GLU A 10 75.30 35.76 -37.01
C GLU A 10 76.35 35.05 -36.13
N ARG A 11 76.88 35.70 -35.08
CA ARG A 11 77.83 35.07 -34.15
C ARG A 11 77.20 34.04 -33.22
N ASN A 12 75.91 34.17 -32.91
CA ASN A 12 75.19 33.29 -31.98
C ASN A 12 74.03 32.56 -32.67
N GLN A 13 74.12 32.36 -33.99
CA GLN A 13 73.04 31.87 -34.84
C GLN A 13 72.49 30.53 -34.33
N ASP A 14 73.40 29.65 -33.91
CA ASP A 14 73.06 28.36 -33.30
C ASP A 14 72.29 28.51 -31.98
N SER A 15 72.64 29.49 -31.14
CA SER A 15 71.96 29.73 -29.86
C SER A 15 70.55 30.29 -30.06
N VAL A 16 70.36 31.19 -31.02
CA VAL A 16 69.04 31.75 -31.36
C VAL A 16 68.12 30.66 -31.93
N ILE A 17 68.64 29.79 -32.80
CA ILE A 17 67.90 28.65 -33.37
C ILE A 17 67.48 27.67 -32.26
N ILE A 18 68.38 27.36 -31.32
CA ILE A 18 68.07 26.48 -30.18
C ILE A 18 66.96 27.07 -29.31
N VAL A 19 67.00 28.37 -28.99
CA VAL A 19 65.97 29.04 -28.18
C VAL A 19 64.60 29.01 -28.89
N LEU A 20 64.57 29.26 -30.20
CA LEU A 20 63.35 29.19 -31.01
C LEU A 20 62.79 27.77 -31.06
N LEU A 21 63.63 26.76 -31.24
CA LEU A 21 63.23 25.35 -31.19
C LEU A 21 62.65 24.96 -29.84
N VAL A 22 63.31 25.34 -28.74
CA VAL A 22 62.83 25.09 -27.38
C VAL A 22 61.48 25.78 -27.15
N ALA A 23 61.31 27.02 -27.61
CA ALA A 23 60.06 27.75 -27.49
C ALA A 23 58.92 27.08 -28.26
N ILE A 24 59.17 26.62 -29.51
CA ILE A 24 58.17 25.91 -30.32
C ILE A 24 57.79 24.58 -29.67
N ILE A 25 58.76 23.82 -29.15
CA ILE A 25 58.53 22.56 -28.44
C ILE A 25 57.71 22.81 -27.16
N GLN A 26 58.06 23.83 -26.37
CA GLN A 26 57.31 24.21 -25.17
C GLN A 26 55.88 24.62 -25.50
N LEU A 27 55.67 25.39 -26.58
CA LEU A 27 54.34 25.81 -27.03
C LEU A 27 53.50 24.61 -27.47
N TYR A 28 54.09 23.68 -28.22
CA TYR A 28 53.44 22.44 -28.65
C TYR A 28 53.05 21.55 -27.46
N ILE A 29 53.98 21.34 -26.52
CA ILE A 29 53.74 20.56 -25.30
C ILE A 29 52.61 21.19 -24.48
N THR A 30 52.67 22.51 -24.25
CA THR A 30 51.66 23.23 -23.45
C THR A 30 50.28 23.12 -24.09
N ASN A 31 50.18 23.33 -25.40
CA ASN A 31 48.92 23.23 -26.13
C ASN A 31 48.35 21.79 -26.08
N ARG A 32 49.21 20.77 -26.25
CA ARG A 32 48.79 19.36 -26.15
C ARG A 32 48.31 19.02 -24.73
N PHE A 33 48.99 19.52 -23.70
CA PHE A 33 48.56 19.34 -22.31
C PHE A 33 47.26 20.06 -22.01
N GLN A 34 47.09 21.32 -22.45
CA GLN A 34 45.84 22.07 -22.29
C GLN A 34 44.66 21.35 -22.94
N LYS A 35 44.80 20.90 -24.20
CA LYS A 35 43.76 20.12 -24.88
C LYS A 35 43.41 18.83 -24.14
N LYS A 36 44.42 18.10 -23.65
CA LYS A 36 44.19 16.87 -22.90
C LYS A 36 43.50 17.16 -21.55
N LEU A 37 43.87 18.26 -20.88
CA LEU A 37 43.25 18.70 -19.64
C LEU A 37 41.80 19.13 -19.85
N GLU A 38 41.50 19.90 -20.90
CA GLU A 38 40.14 20.31 -21.26
C GLU A 38 39.26 19.12 -21.62
N SER A 39 39.78 18.18 -22.41
CA SER A 39 39.08 16.93 -22.70
C SER A 39 38.76 16.17 -21.43
N HIS A 40 39.74 16.00 -20.54
CA HIS A 40 39.54 15.27 -19.29
C HIS A 40 38.56 15.98 -18.35
N LYS A 41 38.60 17.33 -18.27
CA LYS A 41 37.58 18.11 -17.58
C LYS A 41 36.18 17.92 -18.19
N GLY A 42 36.09 17.86 -19.51
CA GLY A 42 34.84 17.60 -20.22
C GLY A 42 34.27 16.22 -19.90
N ASP A 43 35.12 15.19 -19.91
CA ASP A 43 34.72 13.82 -19.59
C ASP A 43 34.27 13.70 -18.11
N VAL A 44 35.02 14.28 -17.18
CA VAL A 44 34.64 14.34 -15.75
C VAL A 44 33.32 15.10 -15.57
N ASN A 45 33.11 16.22 -16.26
CA ASN A 45 31.84 16.95 -16.17
C ASN A 45 30.66 16.12 -16.70
N ARG A 46 30.84 15.37 -17.80
CA ARG A 46 29.81 14.45 -18.31
C ARG A 46 29.49 13.35 -17.31
N GLU A 47 30.50 12.77 -16.66
CA GLU A 47 30.28 11.77 -15.61
C GLU A 47 29.53 12.37 -14.41
N ILE A 48 29.90 13.57 -13.97
CA ILE A 48 29.22 14.30 -12.90
C ILE A 48 27.76 14.56 -13.28
N GLU A 49 27.48 15.03 -14.50
CA GLU A 49 26.11 15.24 -14.98
C GLU A 49 25.32 13.93 -15.05
N GLY A 50 25.95 12.84 -15.51
CA GLY A 50 25.35 11.52 -15.52
C GLY A 50 24.98 11.01 -14.12
N VAL A 51 25.86 11.21 -13.14
CA VAL A 51 25.60 10.88 -11.73
C VAL A 51 24.48 11.74 -11.15
N LYS A 52 24.51 13.07 -11.38
CA LYS A 52 23.46 13.99 -10.94
C LYS A 52 22.10 13.61 -11.50
N HIS A 53 22.01 13.25 -12.78
CA HIS A 53 20.77 12.83 -13.40
C HIS A 53 20.24 11.51 -12.78
N LYS A 54 21.11 10.52 -12.55
CA LYS A 54 20.72 9.27 -11.88
C LYS A 54 20.21 9.51 -10.46
N GLN A 55 20.90 10.37 -9.71
CA GLN A 55 20.47 10.77 -8.35
C GLN A 55 19.12 11.47 -8.37
N GLN A 56 18.91 12.44 -9.28
CA GLN A 56 17.62 13.12 -9.42
C GLN A 56 16.48 12.16 -9.79
N LYS A 57 16.75 11.18 -10.66
CA LYS A 57 15.76 10.16 -11.01
C LYS A 57 15.41 9.28 -9.80
N ALA A 58 16.41 8.79 -9.08
CA ALA A 58 16.20 7.98 -7.88
C ALA A 58 15.42 8.74 -6.80
N LEU A 59 15.73 10.02 -6.57
CA LEU A 59 14.99 10.87 -5.64
C LEU A 59 13.53 11.03 -6.06
N LYS A 60 13.24 11.28 -7.34
CA LYS A 60 11.85 11.38 -7.83
C LYS A 60 11.08 10.07 -7.69
N GLU A 61 11.72 8.92 -7.95
CA GLU A 61 11.10 7.61 -7.78
C GLU A 61 10.83 7.34 -6.30
N PHE A 62 11.75 7.71 -5.41
CA PHE A 62 11.57 7.64 -3.96
C PHE A 62 10.41 8.52 -3.50
N ASP A 63 10.34 9.77 -3.93
CA ASP A 63 9.26 10.71 -3.59
C ASP A 63 7.89 10.16 -4.00
N LEU A 64 7.80 9.59 -5.21
CA LEU A 64 6.58 8.97 -5.72
C LEU A 64 6.17 7.77 -4.85
N TYR A 65 7.12 6.90 -4.52
CA TYR A 65 6.89 5.72 -3.70
C TYR A 65 6.43 6.10 -2.28
N SER A 66 7.12 7.04 -1.64
CA SER A 66 6.76 7.57 -0.32
C SER A 66 5.38 8.21 -0.34
N THR A 67 5.07 9.04 -1.34
CA THR A 67 3.75 9.66 -1.49
C THR A 67 2.65 8.60 -1.63
N LYS A 68 2.90 7.52 -2.38
CA LYS A 68 1.95 6.42 -2.52
C LYS A 68 1.72 5.69 -1.21
N ARG A 69 2.76 5.44 -0.41
CA ARG A 69 2.62 4.85 0.93
C ARG A 69 1.70 5.66 1.84
N TYR A 70 1.90 6.97 1.89
CA TYR A 70 1.05 7.87 2.69
C TYR A 70 -0.43 7.85 2.25
N GLN A 71 -0.70 7.59 0.98
CA GLN A 71 -2.07 7.45 0.47
C GLN A 71 -2.65 6.06 0.78
N ILE A 72 -1.85 5.01 0.60
CA ILE A 72 -2.31 3.62 0.67
C ILE A 72 -2.53 3.19 2.11
N TYR A 73 -1.71 3.62 3.06
CA TYR A 73 -1.74 3.06 4.43
C TYR A 73 -3.04 3.38 5.18
N PRO A 74 -3.55 4.63 5.17
CA PRO A 74 -4.83 4.94 5.81
C PRO A 74 -6.00 4.19 5.18
N GLU A 75 -6.03 4.07 3.85
CA GLU A 75 -7.09 3.34 3.15
C GLU A 75 -6.99 1.84 3.40
N LEU A 76 -5.78 1.26 3.40
CA LEU A 76 -5.56 -0.14 3.76
C LEU A 76 -6.06 -0.43 5.18
N TYR A 77 -5.70 0.43 6.14
CA TYR A 77 -6.18 0.29 7.51
C TYR A 77 -7.71 0.36 7.57
N LYS A 78 -8.32 1.31 6.88
CA LYS A 78 -9.77 1.48 6.84
C LYS A 78 -10.49 0.25 6.28
N GLU A 79 -10.03 -0.31 5.16
CA GLU A 79 -10.64 -1.50 4.55
C GLU A 79 -10.48 -2.74 5.45
N VAL A 80 -9.29 -2.94 6.03
CA VAL A 80 -9.03 -4.06 6.95
C VAL A 80 -9.84 -3.94 8.24
N ASP A 81 -9.90 -2.74 8.85
CA ASP A 81 -10.67 -2.47 10.07
C ASP A 81 -12.19 -2.57 9.81
N HIS A 82 -12.64 -2.26 8.59
CA HIS A 82 -14.03 -2.49 8.18
C HIS A 82 -14.35 -3.97 8.06
N ALA A 83 -13.51 -4.75 7.37
CA ALA A 83 -13.65 -6.20 7.28
C ALA A 83 -13.62 -6.86 8.66
N TYR A 84 -12.69 -6.45 9.53
CA TYR A 84 -12.61 -6.92 10.91
C TYR A 84 -13.93 -6.70 11.65
N ARG A 85 -14.48 -5.48 11.62
CA ARG A 85 -15.72 -5.15 12.35
C ARG A 85 -16.92 -5.94 11.85
N GLU A 86 -17.05 -6.12 10.54
CA GLU A 86 -18.17 -6.84 9.95
C GLU A 86 -18.11 -8.33 10.28
N VAL A 87 -16.93 -8.94 10.22
CA VAL A 87 -16.73 -10.35 10.58
C VAL A 87 -16.93 -10.58 12.08
N ILE A 88 -16.32 -9.74 12.95
CA ILE A 88 -16.50 -9.85 14.41
C ILE A 88 -17.96 -9.60 14.81
N GLY A 89 -18.64 -8.70 14.11
CA GLY A 89 -20.05 -8.36 14.33
C GLY A 89 -21.02 -9.53 14.17
N LEU A 90 -20.64 -10.59 13.44
CA LEU A 90 -21.47 -11.77 13.23
C LEU A 90 -21.78 -12.55 14.52
N ARG A 91 -20.95 -12.44 15.57
CA ARG A 91 -21.18 -13.05 16.91
C ARG A 91 -21.64 -12.04 17.98
N GLY A 92 -22.01 -10.82 17.58
CA GLY A 92 -22.49 -9.78 18.49
C GLY A 92 -23.94 -9.98 18.94
N VAL A 93 -24.30 -9.32 20.05
CA VAL A 93 -25.71 -9.09 20.39
C VAL A 93 -26.28 -8.12 19.37
N PHE A 94 -27.00 -8.64 18.39
CA PHE A 94 -27.79 -7.81 17.50
C PHE A 94 -28.87 -7.14 18.33
N HIS A 95 -28.77 -5.81 18.48
CA HIS A 95 -29.89 -5.00 18.96
C HIS A 95 -30.95 -5.00 17.86
N SER A 96 -31.73 -6.07 17.80
CA SER A 96 -32.88 -6.16 16.91
C SER A 96 -34.05 -5.43 17.55
N VAL A 97 -34.81 -4.70 16.72
CA VAL A 97 -36.13 -4.22 17.10
C VAL A 97 -37.00 -5.36 17.63
N ASP A 98 -37.89 -5.06 18.59
CA ASP A 98 -38.85 -6.04 19.09
C ASP A 98 -39.99 -6.23 18.09
N LEU A 99 -39.77 -7.14 17.13
CA LEU A 99 -40.73 -7.49 16.08
C LEU A 99 -42.05 -8.07 16.63
N ARG A 100 -42.13 -8.39 17.93
CA ARG A 100 -43.38 -8.85 18.55
C ARG A 100 -44.42 -7.75 18.66
N GLN A 101 -43.98 -6.48 18.66
CA GLN A 101 -44.89 -5.33 18.75
C GLN A 101 -45.45 -4.92 17.39
N TYR A 102 -44.87 -5.45 16.31
CA TYR A 102 -45.21 -5.03 14.96
C TYR A 102 -46.54 -5.65 14.51
N ASP A 103 -47.31 -4.87 13.76
CA ASP A 103 -48.45 -5.35 12.99
C ASP A 103 -48.04 -5.88 11.59
N GLU A 104 -49.03 -6.29 10.79
CA GLU A 104 -48.80 -6.88 9.47
C GLU A 104 -48.29 -5.87 8.42
N LEU A 105 -48.60 -4.59 8.57
CA LEU A 105 -48.12 -3.54 7.66
C LEU A 105 -46.70 -3.13 8.04
N GLU A 106 -46.44 -2.94 9.34
CA GLU A 106 -45.12 -2.60 9.88
C GLU A 106 -44.09 -3.70 9.57
N ILE A 107 -44.48 -4.99 9.65
CA ILE A 107 -43.56 -6.08 9.30
C ILE A 107 -43.24 -6.10 7.81
N GLU A 108 -44.21 -5.78 6.93
CA GLU A 108 -43.95 -5.70 5.49
C GLU A 108 -42.96 -4.57 5.17
N GLU A 109 -43.16 -3.38 5.75
CA GLU A 109 -42.24 -2.25 5.61
C GLU A 109 -40.84 -2.58 6.15
N TYR A 110 -40.77 -3.24 7.30
CA TYR A 110 -39.53 -3.72 7.89
C TYR A 110 -38.77 -4.66 6.94
N LEU A 111 -39.43 -5.66 6.37
CA LEU A 111 -38.80 -6.61 5.44
C LEU A 111 -38.31 -5.93 4.16
N ARG A 112 -39.08 -4.98 3.62
CA ARG A 112 -38.68 -4.23 2.42
C ARG A 112 -37.48 -3.33 2.66
N SER A 113 -37.44 -2.64 3.80
CA SER A 113 -36.28 -1.81 4.19
C SER A 113 -34.99 -2.62 4.39
N HIS A 114 -35.11 -3.92 4.71
CA HIS A 114 -33.98 -4.86 4.83
C HIS A 114 -33.75 -5.67 3.54
N ASN A 115 -34.27 -5.19 2.40
CA ASN A 115 -34.05 -5.78 1.07
C ASN A 115 -34.46 -7.26 0.94
N PHE A 116 -35.49 -7.68 1.66
CA PHE A 116 -36.06 -9.02 1.44
C PHE A 116 -36.71 -9.10 0.05
N ILE A 117 -36.50 -10.22 -0.64
CA ILE A 117 -37.13 -10.48 -1.93
C ILE A 117 -38.65 -10.66 -1.78
N SER A 118 -39.43 -10.26 -2.79
CA SER A 118 -40.90 -10.29 -2.73
C SER A 118 -41.49 -11.65 -2.33
N LYS A 119 -40.88 -12.75 -2.77
CA LYS A 119 -41.29 -14.11 -2.40
C LYS A 119 -41.16 -14.37 -0.90
N ASP A 120 -40.07 -13.92 -0.30
CA ASP A 120 -39.82 -14.09 1.14
C ASP A 120 -40.72 -13.15 1.95
N VAL A 121 -40.96 -11.93 1.48
CA VAL A 121 -41.92 -11.00 2.11
C VAL A 121 -43.30 -11.65 2.22
N LEU A 122 -43.84 -12.18 1.12
CA LEU A 122 -45.15 -12.84 1.10
C LEU A 122 -45.20 -14.06 2.04
N ARG A 123 -44.14 -14.89 2.01
CA ARG A 123 -44.04 -16.08 2.87
C ARG A 123 -43.99 -15.71 4.34
N ILE A 124 -43.15 -14.75 4.72
CA ILE A 124 -42.95 -14.31 6.10
C ILE A 124 -44.23 -13.64 6.60
N LYS A 125 -44.86 -12.80 5.80
CA LYS A 125 -46.13 -12.14 6.13
C LYS A 125 -47.23 -13.17 6.44
N ALA A 126 -47.42 -14.16 5.56
CA ALA A 126 -48.38 -15.24 5.79
C ALA A 126 -48.05 -16.06 7.05
N LEU A 127 -46.76 -16.30 7.32
CA LEU A 127 -46.33 -17.00 8.53
C LEU A 127 -46.55 -16.15 9.79
N PHE A 128 -46.37 -14.84 9.71
CA PHE A 128 -46.47 -13.91 10.83
C PHE A 128 -47.90 -13.82 11.38
N THR A 129 -48.91 -13.90 10.49
CA THR A 129 -50.34 -13.89 10.88
C THR A 129 -50.74 -15.14 11.65
N VAL A 130 -50.13 -16.30 11.36
CA VAL A 130 -50.53 -17.60 11.95
C VAL A 130 -49.61 -18.01 13.10
N ARG A 131 -48.31 -17.81 12.95
CA ARG A 131 -47.24 -18.30 13.83
C ARG A 131 -46.15 -17.24 13.97
N LYS A 132 -46.48 -16.19 14.74
CA LYS A 132 -45.66 -14.97 14.88
C LYS A 132 -44.21 -15.26 15.32
N ASP A 133 -44.01 -16.09 16.34
CA ASP A 133 -42.66 -16.41 16.81
C ASP A 133 -41.81 -17.16 15.76
N GLU A 134 -42.41 -18.10 15.01
CA GLU A 134 -41.71 -18.80 13.92
C GLU A 134 -41.32 -17.84 12.79
N ALA A 135 -42.18 -16.87 12.46
CA ALA A 135 -41.86 -15.84 11.49
C ALA A 135 -40.71 -14.95 11.96
N ILE A 136 -40.70 -14.53 13.23
CA ILE A 136 -39.62 -13.72 13.81
C ILE A 136 -38.28 -14.47 13.75
N GLU A 137 -38.26 -15.76 14.08
CA GLU A 137 -37.04 -16.57 13.98
C GLU A 137 -36.58 -16.73 12.52
N LEU A 138 -37.50 -16.89 11.57
CA LEU A 138 -37.17 -16.93 10.14
C LEU A 138 -36.54 -15.60 9.68
N ILE A 139 -37.10 -14.46 10.10
CA ILE A 139 -36.55 -13.13 9.80
C ILE A 139 -35.13 -13.01 10.35
N ARG A 140 -34.92 -13.35 11.63
CA ARG A 140 -33.61 -13.30 12.27
C ARG A 140 -32.59 -14.18 11.56
N SER A 141 -32.98 -15.39 11.19
CA SER A 141 -32.12 -16.31 10.43
C SER A 141 -31.73 -15.72 9.07
N LYS A 142 -32.67 -15.11 8.36
CA LYS A 142 -32.43 -14.49 7.05
C LYS A 142 -31.53 -13.25 7.13
N ILE A 143 -31.76 -12.38 8.12
CA ILE A 143 -30.88 -11.22 8.36
C ILE A 143 -29.46 -11.68 8.70
N HIS A 144 -29.33 -12.72 9.53
CA HIS A 144 -28.02 -13.27 9.87
C HIS A 144 -27.29 -13.84 8.65
N GLU A 145 -28.01 -14.58 7.78
CA GLU A 145 -27.49 -15.08 6.50
C GLU A 145 -27.04 -13.94 5.57
N GLN A 146 -27.84 -12.87 5.43
CA GLN A 146 -27.45 -11.68 4.66
C GLN A 146 -26.19 -11.02 5.22
N ASN A 147 -26.11 -10.85 6.54
CA ASN A 147 -24.94 -10.27 7.21
C ASN A 147 -23.69 -11.13 7.01
N TYR A 148 -23.83 -12.47 7.05
CA TYR A 148 -22.73 -13.39 6.79
C TYR A 148 -22.13 -13.19 5.39
N TYR A 149 -22.98 -13.10 4.36
CA TYR A 149 -22.51 -12.87 2.99
C TYR A 149 -21.93 -11.47 2.80
N LYS A 150 -22.56 -10.45 3.40
CA LYS A 150 -22.04 -9.07 3.41
C LYS A 150 -20.63 -9.00 4.00
N ALA A 151 -20.39 -9.68 5.12
CA ALA A 151 -19.07 -9.73 5.74
C ALA A 151 -18.02 -10.36 4.79
N GLY A 152 -18.39 -11.42 4.07
CA GLY A 152 -17.54 -12.04 3.05
C GLY A 152 -17.22 -11.09 1.89
N GLU A 153 -18.20 -10.35 1.39
CA GLU A 153 -17.97 -9.34 0.33
C GLU A 153 -17.03 -8.22 0.80
N ILE A 154 -17.17 -7.76 2.03
CA ILE A 154 -16.33 -6.69 2.60
C ILE A 154 -14.89 -7.21 2.83
N HIS A 155 -14.75 -8.45 3.30
CA HIS A 155 -13.44 -9.11 3.39
C HIS A 155 -12.76 -9.22 2.02
N ALA A 156 -13.49 -9.66 1.00
CA ALA A 156 -12.96 -9.76 -0.36
C ALA A 156 -12.47 -8.39 -0.89
N LYS A 157 -13.22 -7.32 -0.63
CA LYS A 157 -12.80 -5.94 -0.99
C LYS A 157 -11.49 -5.53 -0.31
N ALA A 158 -11.33 -5.83 0.98
CA ALA A 158 -10.10 -5.55 1.70
C ALA A 158 -8.91 -6.35 1.15
N LEU A 159 -9.14 -7.62 0.80
CA LEU A 159 -8.14 -8.48 0.16
C LEU A 159 -7.73 -7.98 -1.22
N ASP A 160 -8.68 -7.58 -2.05
CA ASP A 160 -8.42 -7.01 -3.37
C ASP A 160 -7.62 -5.71 -3.25
N PHE A 161 -8.01 -4.82 -2.34
CA PHE A 161 -7.29 -3.58 -2.08
C PHE A 161 -5.84 -3.86 -1.65
N PHE A 162 -5.63 -4.82 -0.73
CA PHE A 162 -4.29 -5.26 -0.33
C PHE A 162 -3.49 -5.76 -1.53
N LYS A 163 -4.03 -6.67 -2.34
CA LYS A 163 -3.31 -7.29 -3.46
C LYS A 163 -2.94 -6.31 -4.56
N ILE A 164 -3.81 -5.35 -4.87
CA ILE A 164 -3.52 -4.30 -5.86
C ILE A 164 -2.38 -3.38 -5.39
N ASN A 165 -2.29 -3.15 -4.08
CA ASN A 165 -1.34 -2.20 -3.50
C ASN A 165 -0.10 -2.83 -2.85
N GLU A 166 0.04 -4.16 -2.90
CA GLU A 166 1.10 -4.94 -2.24
C GLU A 166 2.50 -4.43 -2.58
N LEU A 167 2.72 -3.99 -3.83
CA LEU A 167 3.99 -3.44 -4.32
C LEU A 167 4.45 -2.17 -3.60
N PHE A 168 3.53 -1.45 -2.93
CA PHE A 168 3.84 -0.23 -2.19
C PHE A 168 3.97 -0.48 -0.68
N LEU A 169 3.81 -1.72 -0.24
CA LEU A 169 3.95 -2.09 1.16
C LEU A 169 5.38 -2.58 1.43
N THR A 170 5.85 -2.40 2.66
CA THR A 170 7.05 -3.11 3.11
C THR A 170 6.71 -4.58 3.33
N ASP A 171 7.70 -5.46 3.23
CA ASP A 171 7.51 -6.90 3.45
C ASP A 171 6.87 -7.20 4.82
N GLU A 172 7.22 -6.42 5.84
CA GLU A 172 6.66 -6.52 7.20
C GLU A 172 5.16 -6.22 7.20
N ILE A 173 4.74 -5.08 6.63
CA ILE A 173 3.32 -4.71 6.53
C ILE A 173 2.55 -5.71 5.68
N ALA A 174 3.12 -6.13 4.55
CA ALA A 174 2.49 -7.09 3.65
C ALA A 174 2.24 -8.43 4.35
N THR A 175 3.22 -8.93 5.10
CA THR A 175 3.13 -10.18 5.85
C THR A 175 2.05 -10.11 6.93
N VAL A 176 2.04 -9.06 7.75
CA VAL A 176 1.07 -8.92 8.84
C VAL A 176 -0.34 -8.70 8.29
N THR A 177 -0.49 -7.90 7.23
CA THR A 177 -1.78 -7.69 6.56
C THR A 177 -2.32 -9.00 5.99
N HIS A 178 -1.47 -9.79 5.32
CA HIS A 178 -1.86 -11.08 4.77
C HIS A 178 -2.32 -12.04 5.86
N ASN A 179 -1.55 -12.17 6.95
CA ASN A 179 -1.89 -13.04 8.07
C ASN A 179 -3.23 -12.62 8.71
N LEU A 180 -3.40 -11.32 9.00
CA LEU A 180 -4.64 -10.80 9.58
C LEU A 180 -5.86 -11.08 8.68
N LEU A 181 -5.77 -10.80 7.38
CA LEU A 181 -6.85 -11.08 6.43
C LEU A 181 -7.13 -12.58 6.31
N GLN A 182 -6.10 -13.43 6.34
CA GLN A 182 -6.28 -14.88 6.34
C GLN A 182 -7.00 -15.36 7.61
N LYS A 183 -6.59 -14.88 8.80
CA LYS A 183 -7.25 -15.23 10.06
C LYS A 183 -8.68 -14.73 10.14
N LEU A 184 -8.97 -13.56 9.57
CA LEU A 184 -10.34 -13.08 9.43
C LEU A 184 -11.17 -13.98 8.51
N TYR A 185 -10.58 -14.48 7.43
CA TYR A 185 -11.25 -15.41 6.51
C TYR A 185 -11.56 -16.77 7.17
N GLU A 186 -10.56 -17.35 7.85
CA GLU A 186 -10.71 -18.59 8.61
C GLU A 186 -11.83 -18.44 9.66
N TYR A 187 -11.79 -17.35 10.43
CA TYR A 187 -12.83 -17.07 11.41
C TYR A 187 -14.20 -16.87 10.77
N TRP A 188 -14.29 -16.14 9.65
CA TRP A 188 -15.55 -15.95 8.92
C TRP A 188 -16.16 -17.29 8.47
N ILE A 189 -15.38 -18.20 7.89
CA ILE A 189 -15.87 -19.53 7.49
C ILE A 189 -16.44 -20.29 8.69
N ASP A 190 -15.77 -20.26 9.84
CA ASP A 190 -16.22 -20.94 11.05
C ASP A 190 -17.54 -20.36 11.62
N LEU A 191 -17.96 -19.19 11.14
CA LEU A 191 -19.24 -18.56 11.47
C LEU A 191 -20.36 -18.91 10.50
N HIS A 192 -20.17 -19.86 9.58
CA HIS A 192 -21.22 -20.24 8.63
C HIS A 192 -22.52 -20.61 9.36
N PRO A 193 -23.69 -20.10 8.91
CA PRO A 193 -24.98 -20.36 9.56
C PRO A 193 -25.32 -21.84 9.72
N ASP A 194 -24.80 -22.70 8.83
CA ASP A 194 -25.04 -24.15 8.85
C ASP A 194 -24.18 -24.90 9.88
N TYR A 195 -23.11 -24.30 10.42
CA TYR A 195 -22.17 -24.97 11.35
C TYR A 195 -22.51 -24.77 12.83
N ARG A 196 -23.71 -24.28 13.16
CA ARG A 196 -24.12 -23.86 14.53
C ARG A 196 -23.93 -24.90 15.65
N PHE A 197 -23.78 -26.19 15.33
CA PHE A 197 -23.74 -27.26 16.32
C PHE A 197 -22.40 -27.98 16.48
N ASP A 198 -21.38 -27.70 15.66
CA ASP A 198 -20.07 -28.36 15.77
C ASP A 198 -19.27 -27.77 16.95
N SER A 199 -18.78 -28.63 17.86
CA SER A 199 -18.02 -28.21 19.04
C SER A 199 -16.57 -27.86 18.70
N ASP A 200 -15.99 -28.52 17.72
CA ASP A 200 -14.58 -28.33 17.34
C ASP A 200 -14.43 -27.02 16.56
N ILE A 201 -15.35 -26.75 15.62
CA ILE A 201 -15.42 -25.47 14.91
C ILE A 201 -15.61 -24.32 15.90
N ARG A 202 -16.44 -24.50 16.94
CA ARG A 202 -16.65 -23.47 17.96
C ARG A 202 -15.40 -23.16 18.77
N LYS A 203 -14.59 -24.17 19.09
CA LYS A 203 -13.33 -23.99 19.82
C LYS A 203 -12.29 -23.29 18.95
N GLN A 204 -12.15 -23.69 17.68
CA GLN A 204 -11.25 -23.05 16.71
C GLN A 204 -11.62 -21.58 16.49
N ALA A 205 -12.91 -21.30 16.26
CA ALA A 205 -13.40 -19.94 16.11
C ALA A 205 -13.11 -19.06 17.33
N GLN A 206 -13.23 -19.63 18.54
CA GLN A 206 -12.95 -18.89 19.78
C GLN A 206 -11.46 -18.54 19.92
N ASP A 207 -10.57 -19.48 19.62
CA ASP A 207 -9.12 -19.25 19.64
C ASP A 207 -8.70 -18.17 18.63
N ILE A 208 -9.22 -18.25 17.39
CA ILE A 208 -8.94 -17.22 16.38
C ILE A 208 -9.45 -15.86 16.85
N ARG A 209 -10.68 -15.81 17.40
CA ARG A 209 -11.28 -14.57 17.91
C ARG A 209 -10.46 -13.91 19.02
N GLU A 210 -9.87 -14.69 19.92
CA GLU A 210 -9.08 -14.15 21.03
C GLU A 210 -7.76 -13.51 20.54
N ASN A 211 -7.22 -14.02 19.44
CA ASN A 211 -5.96 -13.54 18.86
C ASN A 211 -6.15 -12.38 17.86
N LEU A 212 -7.31 -12.28 17.21
CA LEU A 212 -7.62 -11.28 16.19
C LEU A 212 -7.42 -9.80 16.63
N PRO A 213 -7.81 -9.37 17.85
CA PRO A 213 -7.55 -8.01 18.31
C PRO A 213 -6.05 -7.68 18.35
N GLY A 214 -5.22 -8.62 18.81
CA GLY A 214 -3.77 -8.44 18.88
C GLY A 214 -3.16 -8.26 17.50
N LEU A 215 -3.60 -9.04 16.51
CA LEU A 215 -3.16 -8.90 15.11
C LEU A 215 -3.57 -7.56 14.50
N LEU A 216 -4.77 -7.05 14.82
CA LEU A 216 -5.23 -5.74 14.36
C LEU A 216 -4.40 -4.59 14.97
N ASP A 217 -4.09 -4.68 16.26
CA ASP A 217 -3.24 -3.69 16.94
C ASP A 217 -1.79 -3.73 16.42
N GLU A 218 -1.23 -4.92 16.22
CA GLU A 218 0.10 -5.11 15.61
C GLU A 218 0.16 -4.48 14.22
N PHE A 219 -0.82 -4.80 13.35
CA PHE A 219 -0.94 -4.21 12.02
C PHE A 219 -0.96 -2.68 12.07
N LYS A 220 -1.78 -2.11 12.96
CA LYS A 220 -1.91 -0.66 13.15
C LYS A 220 -0.59 -0.02 13.60
N ASP A 221 0.12 -0.66 14.53
CA ASP A 221 1.34 -0.11 15.09
C ASP A 221 2.51 -0.19 14.11
N ILE A 222 2.60 -1.25 13.30
CA ILE A 222 3.58 -1.35 12.21
C ILE A 222 3.33 -0.26 11.16
N LEU A 223 2.08 -0.04 10.74
CA LEU A 223 1.74 1.05 9.82
C LEU A 223 2.19 2.41 10.36
N LYS A 224 1.93 2.71 11.65
CA LYS A 224 2.37 3.96 12.28
C LYS A 224 3.89 4.06 12.39
N ALA A 225 4.55 2.98 12.78
CA ALA A 225 6.00 2.96 12.95
C ALA A 225 6.70 3.22 11.63
N ASP A 226 6.21 2.60 10.56
CA ASP A 226 6.73 2.75 9.22
C ASP A 226 6.51 4.17 8.65
N LEU A 227 5.31 4.74 8.84
CA LEU A 227 5.04 6.15 8.50
C LEU A 227 5.96 7.11 9.26
N ARG A 228 6.29 6.83 10.53
CA ARG A 228 7.21 7.68 11.31
C ARG A 228 8.65 7.61 10.80
N LYS A 229 9.14 6.42 10.42
CA LYS A 229 10.50 6.25 9.87
C LYS A 229 10.69 7.10 8.62
N ALA A 230 9.67 7.16 7.77
CA ALA A 230 9.68 7.97 6.55
C ALA A 230 9.72 9.49 6.78
N PHE A 231 9.59 9.99 8.01
CA PHE A 231 9.78 11.41 8.37
C PHE A 231 11.12 11.70 9.05
N SER A 232 11.83 10.68 9.54
CA SER A 232 13.08 10.85 10.31
C SER A 232 14.35 10.68 9.47
N GLU A 233 14.23 10.17 8.25
CA GLU A 233 15.30 10.05 7.26
C GLU A 233 15.17 11.13 6.18
#